data_AF-A0A7Z0MUF0-F1
#
_entry.id   AF-A0A7Z0MUF0-F1
#
_cell.length_a   1.000
_cell.length_b   1.000
_cell.length_c   1.000
_cell.angle_alpha   90.00
_cell.angle_beta   90.00
_cell.angle_gamma   90.00
#
_symmetry.space_group_name_H-M   'P 1'
#
loop_
_entity.id
_entity.type
_entity.pdbx_description
1 polymer ?
#
loop_
_entity_poly.entity_id
_entity_poly.type
_entity_poly.pdbx_seq_one_letter_code
_entity_poly.pdbx_strand_id
1 'polypeptide(L)'
;MVLLSSLVLAGCATNQASQKQHADSSMLIRAERDLYLAQTQSDPLGAYLANRELSYAKRNTAKSSSALASTALGVLGIKYRYGGETPDTGFDCSGLVTYAAEKSLGLKLPRRSVELARLGTSVKRNELRKGDLVFFNTRGSRFSHVGIYLGNRKFVHAPRTGSVVRIESMDIGYWQKRYNGARRLAINTTQQTATN
;
A
#
# COMPACT_ATOMS: atom_id res chain seq x y z
N MET A 1 26.74 -62.94 12.43
CA MET A 1 25.53 -62.77 11.60
C MET A 1 25.23 -61.28 11.54
N VAL A 2 25.55 -60.64 10.41
CA VAL A 2 25.27 -59.21 10.12
C VAL A 2 24.15 -59.15 9.11
N LEU A 3 23.04 -58.48 9.45
CA LEU A 3 21.93 -57.98 8.61
C LEU A 3 21.10 -57.03 9.52
N LEU A 4 20.42 -55.94 9.14
CA LEU A 4 20.45 -54.96 8.06
C LEU A 4 19.42 -53.85 8.50
N SER A 5 19.69 -52.57 8.18
CA SER A 5 18.71 -51.50 7.83
C SER A 5 17.53 -51.10 8.77
N SER A 6 17.44 -49.82 9.14
CA SER A 6 16.42 -48.87 8.62
C SER A 6 16.65 -47.41 9.08
N LEU A 7 16.44 -46.51 8.13
CA LEU A 7 16.60 -45.05 8.13
C LEU A 7 15.24 -44.39 8.44
N VAL A 8 15.17 -43.39 9.33
CA VAL A 8 14.12 -42.35 9.29
C VAL A 8 14.69 -40.98 9.65
N LEU A 9 14.52 -40.06 8.71
CA LEU A 9 14.79 -38.62 8.75
C LEU A 9 13.56 -37.89 9.33
N ALA A 10 13.74 -36.97 10.28
CA ALA A 10 12.85 -35.82 10.57
C ALA A 10 13.50 -35.02 11.72
N GLY A 11 13.63 -33.70 11.75
CA GLY A 11 13.25 -32.61 10.86
C GLY A 11 13.81 -31.34 11.53
N CYS A 12 14.35 -30.42 10.74
CA CYS A 12 15.19 -29.32 11.19
C CYS A 12 14.50 -28.35 12.15
N ALA A 13 15.33 -27.81 13.05
CA ALA A 13 15.04 -26.78 14.03
C ALA A 13 14.27 -25.58 13.45
N THR A 14 13.39 -25.05 14.30
CA THR A 14 12.54 -23.90 14.09
C THR A 14 13.33 -22.67 13.64
N ASN A 15 12.91 -22.16 12.48
CA ASN A 15 13.57 -21.10 11.74
C ASN A 15 13.16 -19.72 12.28
N GLN A 16 13.80 -19.27 13.36
CA GLN A 16 13.56 -17.94 13.96
C GLN A 16 14.53 -16.85 13.43
N ALA A 17 15.31 -17.15 12.39
CA ALA A 17 16.28 -16.23 11.79
C ALA A 17 15.80 -15.52 10.51
N SER A 18 14.70 -15.97 9.88
CA SER A 18 14.25 -15.45 8.57
C SER A 18 13.47 -14.12 8.61
N GLN A 19 13.12 -13.57 9.78
CA GLN A 19 12.44 -12.26 9.86
C GLN A 19 13.37 -11.06 10.00
N LYS A 20 14.67 -11.27 10.28
CA LYS A 20 15.62 -10.16 10.48
C LYS A 20 16.36 -9.75 9.20
N GLN A 21 16.40 -10.60 8.17
CA GLN A 21 17.17 -10.35 6.94
C GLN A 21 16.46 -9.47 5.88
N HIS A 22 15.14 -9.30 5.98
CA HIS A 22 14.38 -8.48 5.00
C HIS A 22 14.33 -6.98 5.32
N ALA A 23 14.55 -6.58 6.58
CA ALA A 23 14.69 -5.17 6.93
C ALA A 23 16.06 -4.62 6.51
N ASP A 24 17.08 -5.47 6.63
CA ASP A 24 18.49 -5.12 6.40
C ASP A 24 18.77 -4.88 4.92
N SER A 25 18.29 -5.74 4.01
CA SER A 25 18.50 -5.55 2.56
C SER A 25 17.94 -4.22 2.02
N SER A 26 16.84 -3.71 2.62
CA SER A 26 16.27 -2.41 2.24
C SER A 26 17.00 -1.21 2.86
N MET A 27 17.68 -1.42 3.99
CA MET A 27 18.58 -0.45 4.59
C MET A 27 19.92 -0.42 3.86
N LEU A 28 20.45 -1.58 3.47
CA LEU A 28 21.66 -1.70 2.66
C LEU A 28 21.48 -1.01 1.30
N ILE A 29 20.35 -1.24 0.60
CA ILE A 29 20.04 -0.51 -0.65
C ILE A 29 19.86 1.01 -0.43
N ARG A 30 19.44 1.47 0.76
CA ARG A 30 19.35 2.90 1.08
C ARG A 30 20.72 3.48 1.40
N ALA A 31 21.49 2.83 2.26
CA ALA A 31 22.83 3.25 2.64
C ALA A 31 23.77 3.27 1.43
N GLU A 32 23.71 2.27 0.58
CA GLU A 32 24.51 2.16 -0.64
C GLU A 32 24.10 3.22 -1.69
N ARG A 33 22.80 3.54 -1.79
CA ARG A 33 22.31 4.68 -2.57
C ARG A 33 22.80 6.01 -1.98
N ASP A 34 22.70 6.20 -0.68
CA ASP A 34 23.08 7.46 -0.02
C ASP A 34 24.59 7.69 -0.13
N LEU A 35 25.40 6.61 -0.07
CA LEU A 35 26.85 6.64 -0.25
C LEU A 35 27.22 6.92 -1.73
N TYR A 36 26.54 6.30 -2.69
CA TYR A 36 26.68 6.62 -4.11
C TYR A 36 26.30 8.09 -4.41
N LEU A 37 25.22 8.60 -3.81
CA LEU A 37 24.78 10.00 -3.96
C LEU A 37 25.73 10.99 -3.28
N ALA A 38 26.31 10.65 -2.13
CA ALA A 38 27.31 11.46 -1.44
C ALA A 38 28.64 11.51 -2.20
N GLN A 39 29.04 10.41 -2.84
CA GLN A 39 30.29 10.30 -3.58
C GLN A 39 30.21 10.94 -4.98
N THR A 40 29.00 11.04 -5.56
CA THR A 40 28.73 11.67 -6.86
C THR A 40 28.28 13.12 -6.76
N GLN A 41 28.36 13.74 -5.58
CA GLN A 41 27.87 15.11 -5.35
C GLN A 41 28.59 16.17 -6.21
N SER A 42 29.76 15.85 -6.77
CA SER A 42 30.53 16.64 -7.74
C SER A 42 30.60 16.04 -9.15
N ASP A 43 29.97 14.89 -9.41
CA ASP A 43 29.92 14.25 -10.73
C ASP A 43 28.63 14.66 -11.47
N PRO A 44 28.73 15.46 -12.56
CA PRO A 44 27.59 15.86 -13.36
C PRO A 44 26.78 14.68 -13.91
N LEU A 45 27.43 13.52 -14.16
CA LEU A 45 26.77 12.33 -14.70
C LEU A 45 25.96 11.60 -13.62
N GLY A 46 26.55 11.36 -12.44
CA GLY A 46 25.86 10.76 -11.29
C GLY A 46 24.60 11.54 -10.87
N ALA A 47 24.69 12.88 -10.79
CA ALA A 47 23.53 13.73 -10.50
C ALA A 47 22.44 13.62 -11.59
N TYR A 48 22.82 13.55 -12.86
CA TYR A 48 21.89 13.38 -13.98
C TYR A 48 21.15 12.03 -13.92
N LEU A 49 21.86 10.94 -13.66
CA LEU A 49 21.26 9.60 -13.54
C LEU A 49 20.32 9.52 -12.33
N ALA A 50 20.72 10.04 -11.18
CA ALA A 50 19.87 10.11 -9.99
C ALA A 50 18.56 10.87 -10.26
N ASN A 51 18.63 12.03 -10.92
CA ASN A 51 17.46 12.81 -11.28
C ASN A 51 16.53 12.08 -12.27
N ARG A 52 17.11 11.33 -13.23
CA ARG A 52 16.34 10.50 -14.17
C ARG A 52 15.61 9.37 -13.44
N GLU A 53 16.28 8.65 -12.55
CA GLU A 53 15.71 7.59 -11.74
C GLU A 53 14.59 8.13 -10.82
N LEU A 54 14.81 9.26 -10.16
CA LEU A 54 13.80 9.95 -9.34
C LEU A 54 12.58 10.36 -10.17
N SER A 55 12.78 10.89 -11.37
CA SER A 55 11.69 11.30 -12.28
C SER A 55 10.91 10.10 -12.81
N TYR A 56 11.58 9.00 -13.12
CA TYR A 56 10.95 7.74 -13.51
C TYR A 56 10.12 7.15 -12.35
N ALA A 57 10.71 7.06 -11.15
CA ALA A 57 10.02 6.58 -9.96
C ALA A 57 8.79 7.45 -9.61
N LYS A 58 8.89 8.77 -9.74
CA LYS A 58 7.78 9.70 -9.52
C LYS A 58 6.65 9.50 -10.53
N ARG A 59 6.96 9.34 -11.83
CA ARG A 59 5.96 9.08 -12.88
C ARG A 59 5.25 7.75 -12.67
N ASN A 60 6.00 6.68 -12.36
CA ASN A 60 5.43 5.37 -12.08
C ASN A 60 4.57 5.40 -10.82
N THR A 61 5.03 6.05 -9.76
CA THR A 61 4.20 6.25 -8.55
C THR A 61 2.89 6.95 -8.90
N ALA A 62 2.93 8.05 -9.67
CA ALA A 62 1.73 8.77 -10.07
C ALA A 62 0.78 7.92 -10.94
N LYS A 63 1.32 7.14 -11.90
CA LYS A 63 0.55 6.20 -12.72
C LYS A 63 -0.14 5.15 -11.86
N SER A 64 0.61 4.53 -10.97
CA SER A 64 0.11 3.49 -10.06
C SER A 64 -0.90 4.03 -9.05
N SER A 65 -0.66 5.19 -8.42
CA SER A 65 -1.64 5.83 -7.54
C SER A 65 -2.93 6.21 -8.29
N SER A 66 -2.82 6.61 -9.56
CA SER A 66 -4.00 6.79 -10.42
C SER A 66 -4.72 5.47 -10.72
N ALA A 67 -3.99 4.37 -10.94
CA ALA A 67 -4.55 3.04 -11.19
C ALA A 67 -5.35 2.51 -9.97
N LEU A 68 -4.82 2.72 -8.75
CA LEU A 68 -5.51 2.38 -7.51
C LEU A 68 -6.87 3.07 -7.40
N ALA A 69 -6.88 4.40 -7.56
CA ALA A 69 -8.10 5.19 -7.53
C ALA A 69 -9.07 4.80 -8.66
N SER A 70 -8.58 4.53 -9.86
CA SER A 70 -9.41 4.15 -11.01
C SER A 70 -10.09 2.78 -10.82
N THR A 71 -9.37 1.83 -10.23
CA THR A 71 -9.91 0.49 -9.91
C THR A 71 -11.02 0.57 -8.86
N ALA A 72 -10.83 1.40 -7.84
CA ALA A 72 -11.87 1.63 -6.82
C ALA A 72 -13.10 2.34 -7.39
N LEU A 73 -12.94 3.21 -8.40
CA LEU A 73 -14.05 3.85 -9.10
C LEU A 73 -14.85 2.86 -9.97
N GLY A 74 -14.21 1.81 -10.50
CA GLY A 74 -14.88 0.77 -11.29
C GLY A 74 -15.89 -0.08 -10.51
N VAL A 75 -15.88 -0.01 -9.18
CA VAL A 75 -16.77 -0.77 -8.29
C VAL A 75 -17.75 0.11 -7.52
N LEU A 76 -17.97 1.35 -7.98
CA LEU A 76 -19.01 2.22 -7.43
C LEU A 76 -20.39 1.54 -7.47
N GLY A 77 -21.21 1.78 -6.46
CA GLY A 77 -22.55 1.19 -6.35
C GLY A 77 -22.60 -0.21 -5.75
N ILE A 78 -21.45 -0.91 -5.63
CA ILE A 78 -21.41 -2.22 -4.98
C ILE A 78 -21.72 -2.09 -3.48
N LYS A 79 -22.54 -3.01 -2.95
CA LYS A 79 -23.03 -2.95 -1.57
C LYS A 79 -21.91 -3.08 -0.56
N TYR A 80 -22.09 -2.40 0.58
CA TYR A 80 -21.26 -2.65 1.74
C TYR A 80 -21.55 -4.03 2.34
N ARG A 81 -20.50 -4.78 2.65
CA ARG A 81 -20.54 -5.98 3.50
C ARG A 81 -19.38 -5.97 4.47
N TYR A 82 -19.68 -6.13 5.75
CA TYR A 82 -18.64 -6.29 6.77
C TYR A 82 -17.81 -7.54 6.47
N GLY A 83 -16.49 -7.41 6.41
CA GLY A 83 -15.60 -8.50 5.98
C GLY A 83 -15.52 -8.68 4.46
N GLY A 84 -16.36 -8.01 3.66
CA GLY A 84 -16.40 -8.15 2.21
C GLY A 84 -15.16 -7.56 1.52
N GLU A 85 -14.70 -8.24 0.47
CA GLU A 85 -13.47 -7.92 -0.27
C GLU A 85 -13.57 -8.15 -1.78
N THR A 86 -14.76 -8.49 -2.28
CA THR A 86 -14.98 -8.78 -3.71
C THR A 86 -16.20 -8.06 -4.26
N PRO A 87 -16.27 -7.81 -5.58
CA PRO A 87 -17.46 -7.23 -6.21
C PRO A 87 -18.74 -8.04 -5.96
N ASP A 88 -18.66 -9.37 -6.01
CA ASP A 88 -19.82 -10.26 -5.91
C ASP A 88 -20.39 -10.32 -4.49
N THR A 89 -19.51 -10.32 -3.48
CA THR A 89 -19.92 -10.36 -2.08
C THR A 89 -20.17 -8.98 -1.51
N GLY A 90 -19.57 -7.93 -2.09
CA GLY A 90 -19.56 -6.58 -1.56
C GLY A 90 -18.27 -6.26 -0.81
N PHE A 91 -18.15 -5.01 -0.36
CA PHE A 91 -16.92 -4.48 0.24
C PHE A 91 -17.15 -3.91 1.64
N ASP A 92 -16.18 -4.06 2.53
CA ASP A 92 -15.99 -3.08 3.61
C ASP A 92 -14.89 -2.06 3.24
N CYS A 93 -14.62 -1.13 4.16
CA CYS A 93 -13.73 -0.01 3.88
C CYS A 93 -12.31 -0.46 3.54
N SER A 94 -11.73 -1.41 4.28
CA SER A 94 -10.39 -1.92 3.97
C SER A 94 -10.41 -2.98 2.88
N GLY A 95 -11.47 -3.77 2.73
CA GLY A 95 -11.64 -4.73 1.64
C GLY A 95 -11.67 -4.06 0.26
N LEU A 96 -12.28 -2.88 0.15
CA LEU A 96 -12.20 -2.07 -1.08
C LEU A 96 -10.75 -1.67 -1.40
N VAL A 97 -9.97 -1.29 -0.39
CA VAL A 97 -8.57 -0.86 -0.56
C VAL A 97 -7.69 -2.04 -0.95
N THR A 98 -7.83 -3.18 -0.27
CA THR A 98 -7.05 -4.38 -0.58
C THR A 98 -7.35 -4.88 -1.99
N TYR A 99 -8.63 -4.94 -2.37
CA TYR A 99 -9.06 -5.29 -3.73
C TYR A 99 -8.44 -4.36 -4.78
N ALA A 100 -8.56 -3.05 -4.58
CA ALA A 100 -8.03 -2.08 -5.54
C ALA A 100 -6.50 -2.20 -5.65
N ALA A 101 -5.80 -2.38 -4.54
CA ALA A 101 -4.34 -2.51 -4.52
C ALA A 101 -3.86 -3.81 -5.17
N GLU A 102 -4.54 -4.93 -4.92
CA GLU A 102 -4.21 -6.20 -5.54
C GLU A 102 -4.44 -6.14 -7.06
N LYS A 103 -5.60 -5.64 -7.49
CA LYS A 103 -5.95 -5.60 -8.92
C LYS A 103 -5.15 -4.60 -9.73
N SER A 104 -4.76 -3.46 -9.15
CA SER A 104 -4.06 -2.40 -9.90
C SER A 104 -2.56 -2.38 -9.70
N LEU A 105 -2.07 -2.79 -8.52
CA LEU A 105 -0.67 -2.70 -8.12
C LEU A 105 -0.04 -4.07 -7.89
N GLY A 106 -0.82 -5.16 -7.90
CA GLY A 106 -0.34 -6.48 -7.51
C GLY A 106 0.05 -6.59 -6.02
N LEU A 107 -0.36 -5.63 -5.19
CA LEU A 107 0.03 -5.56 -3.79
C LEU A 107 -0.95 -6.33 -2.90
N LYS A 108 -0.45 -7.33 -2.18
CA LYS A 108 -1.18 -7.98 -1.09
C LYS A 108 -1.05 -7.14 0.18
N LEU A 109 -2.17 -6.54 0.59
CA LEU A 109 -2.24 -5.67 1.75
C LEU A 109 -2.87 -6.39 2.96
N PRO A 110 -2.50 -6.01 4.19
CA PRO A 110 -3.16 -6.49 5.40
C PRO A 110 -4.63 -6.04 5.44
N ARG A 111 -5.47 -6.86 6.07
CA ARG A 111 -6.92 -6.75 5.95
C ARG A 111 -7.53 -5.59 6.73
N ARG A 112 -6.88 -5.12 7.80
CA ARG A 112 -7.46 -4.13 8.72
C ARG A 112 -6.96 -2.72 8.41
N SER A 113 -7.88 -1.74 8.46
CA SER A 113 -7.57 -0.31 8.29
C SER A 113 -6.43 0.19 9.19
N VAL A 114 -6.36 -0.28 10.44
CA VAL A 114 -5.29 0.10 11.39
C VAL A 114 -3.91 -0.43 10.94
N GLU A 115 -3.86 -1.58 10.30
CA GLU A 115 -2.63 -2.17 9.75
C GLU A 115 -2.22 -1.42 8.48
N LEU A 116 -3.18 -1.09 7.61
CA LEU A 116 -2.96 -0.23 6.44
C LEU A 116 -2.36 1.13 6.83
N ALA A 117 -2.78 1.69 7.97
CA ALA A 117 -2.24 2.95 8.49
C ALA A 117 -0.77 2.86 8.96
N ARG A 118 -0.17 1.67 9.01
CA ARG A 118 1.27 1.47 9.29
C ARG A 118 2.11 1.31 8.03
N LEU A 119 1.49 1.23 6.86
CA LEU A 119 2.18 1.02 5.59
C LEU A 119 2.56 2.33 4.92
N GLY A 120 3.64 2.27 4.15
CA GLY A 120 4.06 3.37 3.29
C GLY A 120 4.50 4.61 4.07
N THR A 121 4.40 5.77 3.42
CA THR A 121 4.84 7.05 4.00
C THR A 121 3.66 7.87 4.52
N SER A 122 3.88 8.58 5.63
CA SER A 122 2.90 9.53 6.15
C SER A 122 2.79 10.73 5.23
N VAL A 123 1.55 11.12 4.89
CA VAL A 123 1.28 12.25 4.00
C VAL A 123 0.54 13.35 4.76
N LYS A 124 1.00 14.59 4.64
CA LYS A 124 0.27 15.74 5.19
C LYS A 124 -0.98 16.02 4.36
N ARG A 125 -2.01 16.59 4.98
CA ARG A 125 -3.31 16.82 4.32
C ARG A 125 -3.21 17.68 3.05
N ASN A 126 -2.31 18.66 3.04
CA ASN A 126 -2.04 19.54 1.90
C ASN A 126 -1.14 18.91 0.82
N GLU A 127 -0.58 17.72 1.07
CA GLU A 127 0.29 16.98 0.15
C GLU A 127 -0.40 15.76 -0.45
N LEU A 128 -1.72 15.63 -0.22
CA LEU A 128 -2.53 14.53 -0.71
C LEU A 128 -2.53 14.48 -2.24
N ARG A 129 -2.30 13.28 -2.77
CA ARG A 129 -2.31 12.97 -4.20
C ARG A 129 -3.29 11.84 -4.46
N LYS A 130 -3.90 11.85 -5.65
CA LYS A 130 -4.80 10.78 -6.10
C LYS A 130 -4.14 9.43 -5.87
N GLY A 131 -4.83 8.51 -5.20
CA GLY A 131 -4.35 7.20 -4.78
C GLY A 131 -3.75 7.12 -3.38
N ASP A 132 -3.58 8.23 -2.66
CA ASP A 132 -3.25 8.17 -1.24
C ASP A 132 -4.41 7.56 -0.44
N LEU A 133 -4.10 6.79 0.60
CA LEU A 133 -5.08 6.30 1.54
C LEU A 133 -5.38 7.41 2.56
N VAL A 134 -6.65 7.73 2.75
CA VAL A 134 -7.12 8.68 3.75
C VAL A 134 -7.87 7.95 4.85
N PHE A 135 -7.57 8.31 6.10
CA PHE A 135 -8.09 7.63 7.27
C PHE A 135 -8.94 8.53 8.15
N PHE A 136 -9.94 7.91 8.79
CA PHE A 136 -10.90 8.60 9.63
C PHE A 136 -11.20 7.83 10.92
N ASN A 137 -11.65 8.54 11.95
CA ASN A 137 -12.22 7.98 13.17
C ASN A 137 -13.76 7.95 13.08
N THR A 138 -14.34 6.88 12.54
CA THR A 138 -15.80 6.72 12.45
C THR A 138 -16.38 5.81 13.53
N ARG A 139 -15.54 5.00 14.20
CA ARG A 139 -15.95 4.00 15.19
C ARG A 139 -15.36 4.23 16.59
N GLY A 140 -14.97 5.46 16.92
CA GLY A 140 -14.40 5.81 18.22
C GLY A 140 -12.91 5.46 18.39
N SER A 141 -12.27 4.85 17.39
CA SER A 141 -10.84 4.53 17.40
C SER A 141 -10.08 5.13 16.20
N ARG A 142 -8.80 5.43 16.42
CA ARG A 142 -7.91 5.96 15.37
C ARG A 142 -7.83 4.97 14.20
N PHE A 143 -7.85 5.50 12.98
CA PHE A 143 -7.80 4.73 11.74
C PHE A 143 -8.90 3.65 11.61
N SER A 144 -10.08 3.86 12.20
CA SER A 144 -11.20 2.93 12.11
C SER A 144 -11.88 2.86 10.74
N HIS A 145 -11.61 3.83 9.86
CA HIS A 145 -12.10 3.87 8.49
C HIS A 145 -11.01 4.30 7.54
N VAL A 146 -11.05 3.77 6.31
CA VAL A 146 -10.13 4.11 5.24
C VAL A 146 -10.89 4.34 3.93
N GLY A 147 -10.34 5.19 3.07
CA GLY A 147 -10.76 5.36 1.68
C GLY A 147 -9.57 5.74 0.80
N ILE A 148 -9.79 5.81 -0.51
CA ILE A 148 -8.77 6.16 -1.50
C ILE A 148 -9.04 7.58 -1.98
N TYR A 149 -8.06 8.45 -1.84
CA TYR A 149 -8.15 9.85 -2.25
C TYR A 149 -8.19 9.96 -3.78
N LEU A 150 -9.10 10.81 -4.29
CA LEU A 150 -9.33 10.98 -5.71
C LEU A 150 -8.74 12.29 -6.26
N GLY A 151 -8.21 13.15 -5.39
CA GLY A 151 -7.95 14.55 -5.72
C GLY A 151 -9.12 15.45 -5.32
N ASN A 152 -8.92 16.77 -5.38
CA ASN A 152 -9.97 17.78 -5.15
C ASN A 152 -10.78 17.55 -3.87
N ARG A 153 -10.10 17.14 -2.80
CA ARG A 153 -10.71 16.89 -1.48
C ARG A 153 -11.80 15.81 -1.52
N LYS A 154 -11.81 14.93 -2.53
CA LYS A 154 -12.75 13.81 -2.67
C LYS A 154 -12.04 12.48 -2.42
N PHE A 155 -12.80 11.48 -1.98
CA PHE A 155 -12.32 10.12 -1.77
C PHE A 155 -13.43 9.10 -2.05
N VAL A 156 -13.03 7.89 -2.45
CA VAL A 156 -13.93 6.74 -2.61
C VAL A 156 -13.77 5.79 -1.43
N HIS A 157 -14.88 5.23 -0.95
CA HIS A 157 -14.91 4.33 0.20
C HIS A 157 -16.17 3.45 0.20
N ALA A 158 -16.17 2.41 1.04
CA ALA A 158 -17.35 1.65 1.42
C ALA A 158 -17.74 2.02 2.88
N PRO A 159 -18.78 2.84 3.11
CA PRO A 159 -18.97 3.53 4.39
C PRO A 159 -19.49 2.64 5.54
N ARG A 160 -20.58 1.90 5.32
CA ARG A 160 -21.30 1.14 6.36
C ARG A 160 -22.39 0.25 5.76
N THR A 161 -22.93 -0.66 6.59
CA THR A 161 -24.10 -1.49 6.27
C THR A 161 -25.28 -0.64 5.78
N GLY A 162 -25.98 -1.15 4.76
CA GLY A 162 -27.09 -0.44 4.11
C GLY A 162 -26.67 0.68 3.16
N SER A 163 -25.38 0.80 2.85
CA SER A 163 -24.85 1.73 1.85
C SER A 163 -24.04 1.00 0.78
N VAL A 164 -23.49 1.76 -0.16
CA VAL A 164 -22.72 1.27 -1.31
C VAL A 164 -21.36 1.97 -1.38
N VAL A 165 -20.43 1.42 -2.14
CA VAL A 165 -19.19 2.08 -2.54
C VAL A 165 -19.55 3.38 -3.25
N ARG A 166 -19.05 4.51 -2.75
CA ARG A 166 -19.42 5.84 -3.24
C ARG A 166 -18.28 6.84 -3.06
N ILE A 167 -18.44 8.00 -3.67
CA ILE A 167 -17.54 9.14 -3.54
C ILE A 167 -18.13 10.11 -2.52
N GLU A 168 -17.29 10.59 -1.60
CA GLU A 168 -17.64 11.68 -0.70
C GLU A 168 -16.57 12.77 -0.68
N SER A 169 -16.98 13.97 -0.28
CA SER A 169 -16.07 15.09 -0.05
C SER A 169 -15.57 15.07 1.40
N MET A 170 -14.27 15.28 1.58
CA MET A 170 -13.61 15.45 2.88
C MET A 170 -14.03 16.76 3.58
N ASP A 171 -14.79 17.62 2.89
CA ASP A 171 -15.16 18.98 3.31
C ASP A 171 -16.47 18.97 4.05
N ILE A 172 -17.24 17.90 3.87
CA ILE A 172 -18.41 17.63 4.69
C ILE A 172 -17.95 17.55 6.14
N GLY A 173 -18.62 18.31 7.01
CA GLY A 173 -18.22 18.46 8.41
C GLY A 173 -18.05 17.15 9.17
N TYR A 174 -18.80 16.10 8.80
CA TYR A 174 -18.63 14.74 9.33
C TYR A 174 -17.21 14.18 9.09
N TRP A 175 -16.70 14.27 7.86
CA TRP A 175 -15.38 13.76 7.46
C TRP A 175 -14.26 14.69 7.88
N GLN A 176 -14.49 16.00 7.82
CA GLN A 176 -13.52 16.99 8.25
C GLN A 176 -13.11 16.78 9.71
N LYS A 177 -14.10 16.58 10.60
CA LYS A 177 -13.90 16.32 12.04
C LYS A 177 -13.26 14.97 12.34
N ARG A 178 -13.44 13.98 11.46
CA ARG A 178 -12.98 12.59 11.69
C ARG A 178 -11.66 12.27 11.04
N TYR A 179 -11.18 13.09 10.11
CA TYR A 179 -9.91 12.89 9.42
C TYR A 179 -8.76 12.81 10.43
N ASN A 180 -8.00 11.71 10.41
CA ASN A 180 -6.94 11.48 11.39
C ASN A 180 -5.62 10.96 10.78
N GLY A 181 -5.49 10.92 9.45
CA GLY A 181 -4.21 10.69 8.79
C GLY A 181 -4.33 10.29 7.32
N ALA A 182 -3.16 10.20 6.67
CA ALA A 182 -3.05 9.67 5.32
C ALA A 182 -1.74 8.89 5.13
N ARG A 183 -1.78 7.93 4.20
CA ARG A 183 -0.63 7.11 3.81
C ARG A 183 -0.50 7.00 2.30
N ARG A 184 0.73 7.08 1.81
CA ARG A 184 1.07 6.77 0.42
C ARG A 184 1.77 5.42 0.38
N LEU A 185 1.19 4.46 -0.33
CA LEU A 185 1.76 3.13 -0.48
C LEU A 185 3.11 3.22 -1.20
N ALA A 186 4.11 2.50 -0.68
CA ALA A 186 5.38 2.32 -1.38
C ALA A 186 5.17 1.28 -2.47
N ILE A 187 5.50 1.64 -3.70
CA ILE A 187 5.34 0.78 -4.87
C ILE A 187 6.74 0.37 -5.27
N ASN A 188 7.16 -0.83 -4.88
CA ASN A 188 8.48 -1.33 -5.25
C ASN A 188 8.41 -1.78 -6.72
N THR A 189 8.99 -0.98 -7.62
CA THR A 189 9.02 -1.22 -9.08
C THR A 189 9.80 -2.47 -9.49
N THR A 190 10.34 -3.25 -8.54
CA THR A 190 11.26 -4.38 -8.81
C THR A 190 10.59 -5.61 -9.45
N GLN A 191 9.30 -5.61 -9.73
CA GLN A 191 8.60 -6.77 -10.34
C GLN A 191 8.19 -6.57 -11.80
N GLN A 192 8.71 -5.55 -12.50
CA GLN A 192 8.35 -5.29 -13.91
C GLN A 192 9.47 -5.54 -14.92
N THR A 193 10.64 -6.03 -14.50
CA THR A 193 11.78 -6.32 -15.38
C THR A 193 12.00 -7.81 -15.68
N ALA A 194 11.21 -8.72 -15.12
CA ALA A 194 11.34 -10.16 -15.38
C ALA A 194 10.20 -10.66 -16.27
N THR A 195 10.16 -10.22 -17.53
CA THR A 195 9.49 -10.90 -18.67
C THR A 195 9.64 -10.00 -19.90
N ASN A 196 10.74 -10.18 -20.62
CA ASN A 196 10.85 -9.95 -22.05
C ASN A 196 11.70 -11.10 -22.61
#